data_AF-A0A4Y7XE94-F1
#
_entry.id   AF-A0A4Y7XE94-F1
#
_cell.length_a   1.000
_cell.length_b   1.000
_cell.length_c   1.000
_cell.angle_alpha   90.00
_cell.angle_beta   90.00
_cell.angle_gamma   90.00
#
_symmetry.space_group_name_H-M   'P 1'
#
loop_
_entity.id
_entity.type
_entity.pdbx_description
1 polymer ?
#
loop_
_entity_poly.entity_id
_entity_poly.type
_entity_poly.pdbx_seq_one_letter_code
_entity_poly.pdbx_strand_id
1 'polypeptide(L)'
;MGNSILYRMPSGIPGDVTRRSHATTEAVMLGATPFASFGIFGKVVSGKLVPIGAGDTAADVYGLLVRAYPTQSSSNAQGAAVPPTSGVADVLRRGYMTVTNNAGTAALNGVVYVRVANAAAGKPIGGIEAVADSTNTIAITGARFMSEADAQGNVEIAFNI
;
A
#
# COMPACT_ATOMS: atom_id res chain seq x y z
N MET A 1 39.43 5.59 -5.24
CA MET A 1 38.37 4.66 -5.68
C MET A 1 37.05 5.27 -5.28
N GLY A 2 36.16 5.52 -6.24
CA GLY A 2 34.93 6.28 -6.02
C GLY A 2 34.00 5.56 -5.06
N ASN A 3 33.47 6.29 -4.09
CA ASN A 3 32.35 5.84 -3.26
C ASN A 3 31.10 5.86 -4.13
N SER A 4 30.93 4.84 -4.98
CA SER A 4 29.67 4.64 -5.69
C SER A 4 28.58 4.39 -4.66
N ILE A 5 27.45 5.09 -4.77
CA ILE A 5 26.22 4.72 -4.11
C ILE A 5 25.82 3.30 -4.57
N LEU A 6 26.18 2.29 -3.79
CA LEU A 6 25.87 0.88 -4.10
C LEU A 6 24.35 0.63 -4.11
N TYR A 7 23.58 1.54 -3.49
CA TYR A 7 22.13 1.52 -3.38
C TYR A 7 21.55 2.90 -3.69
N ARG A 8 20.39 2.93 -4.34
CA ARG A 8 19.61 4.16 -4.56
C ARG A 8 19.12 4.76 -3.23
N MET A 9 18.74 6.03 -3.26
CA MET A 9 18.06 6.66 -2.12
C MET A 9 16.77 5.91 -1.76
N PRO A 10 16.40 5.85 -0.46
CA PRO A 10 15.14 5.23 -0.03
C PRO A 10 13.93 5.86 -0.70
N SER A 11 12.96 5.04 -1.10
CA SER A 11 11.73 5.46 -1.77
C SER A 11 10.69 6.10 -0.83
N GLY A 12 10.94 6.08 0.47
CA GLY A 12 10.05 6.60 1.52
C GLY A 12 9.51 5.51 2.43
N ILE A 13 8.46 5.84 3.20
CA ILE A 13 7.82 4.92 4.15
C ILE A 13 6.48 4.44 3.58
N PRO A 14 6.13 3.14 3.71
CA PRO A 14 4.83 2.64 3.30
C PRO A 14 3.65 3.42 3.90
N GLY A 15 2.73 3.82 3.04
CA GLY A 15 1.53 4.60 3.38
C GLY A 15 1.69 6.11 3.26
N ASP A 16 2.88 6.62 2.95
CA ASP A 16 3.09 8.04 2.72
C ASP A 16 2.66 8.45 1.31
N VAL A 17 1.87 9.52 1.23
CA VAL A 17 1.50 10.16 -0.03
C VAL A 17 2.65 11.07 -0.47
N THR A 18 3.29 10.72 -1.58
CA THR A 18 4.51 11.38 -2.08
C THR A 18 4.21 12.67 -2.86
N ARG A 19 3.02 12.79 -3.47
CA ARG A 19 2.60 13.96 -4.25
C ARG A 19 1.26 14.51 -3.76
N ARG A 20 1.23 15.01 -2.51
CA ARG A 20 -0.01 15.44 -1.82
C ARG A 20 -0.82 16.50 -2.56
N SER A 21 -0.18 17.43 -3.28
CA SER A 21 -0.90 18.48 -4.01
C SER A 21 -1.80 17.93 -5.12
N HIS A 22 -1.48 16.76 -5.67
CA HIS A 22 -2.23 16.10 -6.74
C HIS A 22 -2.90 14.81 -6.27
N ALA A 23 -3.12 14.68 -4.95
CA ALA A 23 -3.77 13.52 -4.35
C ALA A 23 -5.23 13.83 -3.99
N THR A 24 -6.08 12.82 -4.12
CA THR A 24 -7.44 12.82 -3.56
C THR A 24 -7.46 11.83 -2.40
N THR A 25 -7.53 12.38 -1.19
CA THR A 25 -7.61 11.61 0.06
C THR A 25 -8.94 11.89 0.72
N GLU A 26 -9.61 10.83 1.18
CA GLU A 26 -10.92 10.91 1.84
C GLU A 26 -10.82 10.37 3.27
N ALA A 27 -11.59 10.96 4.18
CA ALA A 27 -11.74 10.45 5.53
C ALA A 27 -12.79 9.32 5.54
N VAL A 28 -12.45 8.19 6.16
CA VAL A 28 -13.31 7.00 6.24
C VAL A 28 -13.29 6.40 7.64
N MET A 29 -14.41 5.78 8.05
CA MET A 29 -14.45 5.00 9.28
C MET A 29 -13.86 3.61 9.06
N LEU A 30 -12.98 3.17 9.97
CA LEU A 30 -12.45 1.81 9.95
C LEU A 30 -13.47 0.79 10.44
N GLY A 31 -13.51 -0.37 9.78
CA GLY A 31 -14.27 -1.54 10.20
C GLY A 31 -13.57 -2.32 11.32
N ALA A 32 -14.19 -3.43 11.74
CA ALA A 32 -13.67 -4.25 12.83
C ALA A 32 -12.41 -5.06 12.46
N THR A 33 -12.21 -5.33 11.16
CA THR A 33 -11.02 -6.05 10.68
C THR A 33 -9.85 -5.08 10.56
N PRO A 34 -8.76 -5.26 11.34
CA PRO A 34 -7.64 -4.34 11.34
C PRO A 34 -6.77 -4.48 10.09
N PHE A 35 -6.18 -3.36 9.66
CA PHE A 35 -5.19 -3.34 8.60
C PHE A 35 -3.83 -3.85 9.12
N ALA A 36 -3.17 -4.72 8.36
CA ALA A 36 -1.86 -5.28 8.73
C ALA A 36 -0.73 -4.24 8.66
N SER A 37 -0.85 -3.27 7.75
CA SER A 37 0.13 -2.20 7.54
C SER A 37 -0.53 -1.01 6.84
N PHE A 38 0.16 0.14 6.81
CA PHE A 38 -0.22 1.27 5.96
C PHE A 38 0.20 1.01 4.51
N GLY A 39 -0.45 1.70 3.56
CA GLY A 39 -0.14 1.55 2.13
C GLY A 39 -0.65 0.26 1.50
N ILE A 40 -1.65 -0.38 2.12
CA ILE A 40 -2.35 -1.53 1.53
C ILE A 40 -3.78 -1.14 1.14
N PHE A 41 -4.35 -1.88 0.19
CA PHE A 41 -5.69 -1.61 -0.33
C PHE A 41 -6.79 -2.06 0.63
N GLY A 42 -7.85 -1.28 0.70
CA GLY A 42 -9.08 -1.59 1.42
C GLY A 42 -10.31 -1.51 0.52
N LYS A 43 -11.40 -2.13 0.97
CA LYS A 43 -12.75 -2.05 0.41
C LYS A 43 -13.71 -1.44 1.42
N VAL A 44 -14.86 -0.97 0.94
CA VAL A 44 -15.93 -0.47 1.82
C VAL A 44 -16.99 -1.56 2.01
N VAL A 45 -17.24 -1.92 3.26
CA VAL A 45 -18.32 -2.84 3.67
C VAL A 45 -19.17 -2.11 4.70
N SER A 46 -20.47 -1.99 4.43
CA SER A 46 -21.42 -1.31 5.33
C SER A 46 -20.97 0.10 5.74
N GLY A 47 -20.40 0.86 4.79
CA GLY A 47 -19.92 2.23 5.02
C GLY A 47 -18.60 2.34 5.80
N LYS A 48 -17.91 1.22 6.06
CA LYS A 48 -16.62 1.20 6.76
C LYS A 48 -15.52 0.59 5.90
N LEU A 49 -14.32 1.12 6.00
CA LEU A 49 -13.14 0.62 5.31
C LEU A 49 -12.57 -0.60 6.04
N VAL A 50 -12.40 -1.71 5.33
CA VAL A 50 -11.75 -2.94 5.78
C VAL A 50 -10.67 -3.37 4.78
N PRO A 51 -9.61 -4.08 5.19
CA PRO A 51 -8.60 -4.55 4.25
C PRO A 51 -9.19 -5.51 3.21
N ILE A 52 -8.60 -5.51 2.02
CA ILE A 52 -8.88 -6.51 0.98
C ILE A 52 -8.48 -7.90 1.48
N GLY A 53 -9.26 -8.93 1.13
CA GLY A 53 -9.04 -10.30 1.56
C GLY A 53 -9.64 -11.34 0.61
N ALA A 54 -9.85 -12.55 1.12
CA ALA A 54 -10.25 -13.69 0.31
C ALA A 54 -11.60 -13.47 -0.39
N GLY A 55 -11.63 -13.78 -1.70
CA GLY A 55 -12.81 -13.64 -2.54
C GLY A 55 -13.00 -12.24 -3.14
N ASP A 56 -12.20 -11.25 -2.75
CA ASP A 56 -12.27 -9.91 -3.31
C ASP A 56 -11.65 -9.84 -4.70
N THR A 57 -12.17 -8.90 -5.50
CA THR A 57 -11.73 -8.61 -6.85
C THR A 57 -11.22 -7.18 -6.96
N ALA A 58 -10.62 -6.83 -8.10
CA ALA A 58 -10.16 -5.47 -8.35
C ALA A 58 -11.28 -4.42 -8.30
N ALA A 59 -12.52 -4.82 -8.55
CA ALA A 59 -13.68 -3.93 -8.52
C ALA A 59 -14.10 -3.54 -7.08
N ASP A 60 -13.72 -4.33 -6.09
CA ASP A 60 -14.05 -4.08 -4.67
C ASP A 60 -13.11 -3.03 -4.04
N VAL A 61 -12.01 -2.70 -4.72
CA VAL A 61 -10.97 -1.79 -4.24
C VAL A 61 -11.52 -0.38 -4.11
N TYR A 62 -11.52 0.13 -2.87
CA TYR A 62 -11.84 1.52 -2.58
C TYR A 62 -10.58 2.38 -2.71
N GLY A 63 -9.49 2.03 -2.04
CA GLY A 63 -8.25 2.81 -2.10
C GLY A 63 -7.21 2.32 -1.12
N LEU A 64 -6.12 3.08 -0.97
CA LEU A 64 -5.01 2.71 -0.09
C LEU A 64 -5.09 3.42 1.25
N LEU A 65 -4.86 2.69 2.34
CA LEU A 65 -4.80 3.29 3.67
C LEU A 65 -3.60 4.24 3.80
N VAL A 66 -3.87 5.49 4.11
CA VAL A 66 -2.87 6.56 4.25
C VAL A 66 -2.34 6.59 5.68
N ARG A 67 -1.03 6.80 5.79
CA ARG A 67 -0.39 7.23 7.03
C ARG A 67 -0.54 8.75 7.14
N ALA A 68 -1.52 9.22 7.89
CA ALA A 68 -1.67 10.64 8.16
C ALA A 68 -0.52 11.12 9.04
N TYR A 69 0.29 12.09 8.59
CA TYR A 69 1.31 12.74 9.42
C TYR A 69 1.17 14.26 9.36
N PRO A 70 1.19 14.97 10.51
CA PRO A 70 1.44 14.48 11.87
C PRO A 70 0.25 13.73 12.49
N THR A 71 0.51 12.64 13.21
CA THR A 71 -0.51 11.93 14.00
C THR A 71 -0.68 12.60 15.36
N GLN A 72 -1.91 12.69 15.86
CA GLN A 72 -2.22 13.36 17.14
C GLN A 72 -1.71 12.58 18.38
N SER A 73 -1.42 11.28 18.23
CA SER A 73 -0.86 10.45 19.31
C SER A 73 -0.24 9.15 18.77
N SER A 74 1.01 9.17 18.31
CA SER A 74 1.76 7.92 18.18
C SER A 74 3.21 8.11 18.60
N SER A 75 3.59 7.50 19.73
CA SER A 75 4.99 7.23 20.09
C SER A 75 5.47 6.03 19.27
N ASN A 76 5.46 6.13 17.94
CA ASN A 76 5.94 5.05 17.08
C ASN A 76 7.23 5.48 16.41
N ALA A 77 8.24 4.61 16.49
CA ALA A 77 9.45 4.74 15.71
C ALA A 77 9.11 4.82 14.21
N GLN A 78 9.85 5.64 13.47
CA GLN A 78 9.73 5.74 12.01
C GLN A 78 9.82 4.33 11.39
N GLY A 79 8.78 3.90 10.68
CA GLY A 79 8.71 2.58 10.03
C GLY A 79 8.00 1.45 10.81
N ALA A 80 7.64 1.64 12.09
CA ALA A 80 6.99 0.60 12.92
C ALA A 80 5.54 0.94 13.33
N ALA A 81 4.90 1.93 12.71
CA ALA A 81 3.53 2.25 13.09
C ALA A 81 2.53 1.23 12.54
N VAL A 82 1.83 0.59 13.47
CA VAL A 82 0.67 -0.26 13.22
C VAL A 82 -0.52 0.66 12.93
N PRO A 83 -1.30 0.41 11.88
CA PRO A 83 -2.56 1.12 11.64
C PRO A 83 -3.48 1.14 12.86
N PRO A 84 -4.25 2.22 13.08
CA PRO A 84 -5.31 2.19 14.08
C PRO A 84 -6.30 1.08 13.76
N THR A 85 -6.84 0.44 14.80
CA THR A 85 -7.81 -0.67 14.66
C THR A 85 -9.26 -0.20 14.63
N SER A 86 -9.50 1.09 14.91
CA SER A 86 -10.82 1.71 14.93
C SER A 86 -10.72 3.22 14.76
N GLY A 87 -11.85 3.89 14.57
CA GLY A 87 -11.93 5.34 14.40
C GLY A 87 -11.89 5.77 12.94
N VAL A 88 -11.59 7.05 12.74
CA VAL A 88 -11.47 7.65 11.41
C VAL A 88 -10.03 7.52 10.92
N ALA A 89 -9.87 7.14 9.66
CA ALA A 89 -8.59 7.09 8.97
C ALA A 89 -8.71 7.75 7.59
N ASP A 90 -7.57 7.99 6.97
CA ASP A 90 -7.49 8.58 5.64
C ASP A 90 -7.24 7.48 4.59
N VAL A 91 -7.92 7.58 3.44
CA VAL A 91 -7.75 6.66 2.32
C VAL A 91 -7.46 7.42 1.04
N LEU A 92 -6.43 6.99 0.31
CA LEU A 92 -6.05 7.56 -0.98
C LEU A 92 -6.94 6.96 -2.07
N ARG A 93 -7.76 7.81 -2.70
CA ARG A 93 -8.59 7.46 -3.87
C ARG A 93 -7.86 7.62 -5.18
N ARG A 94 -6.92 8.56 -5.23
CA ARG A 94 -6.12 8.90 -6.42
C ARG A 94 -4.83 9.58 -6.01
N GLY A 95 -3.71 9.20 -6.62
CA GLY A 95 -2.43 9.86 -6.39
C GLY A 95 -1.25 8.90 -6.44
N TYR A 96 -0.20 9.26 -5.71
CA TYR A 96 1.04 8.50 -5.62
C TYR A 96 1.33 8.18 -4.16
N MET A 97 1.73 6.93 -3.90
CA MET A 97 1.99 6.45 -2.55
C MET A 97 3.18 5.49 -2.55
N THR A 98 4.00 5.60 -1.51
CA THR A 98 5.04 4.59 -1.25
C THR A 98 4.43 3.36 -0.60
N VAL A 99 4.79 2.19 -1.09
CA VAL A 99 4.33 0.88 -0.63
C VAL A 99 5.49 -0.09 -0.54
N THR A 100 5.32 -1.20 0.19
CA THR A 100 6.29 -2.30 0.19
C THR A 100 5.92 -3.30 -0.91
N ASN A 101 6.89 -3.66 -1.74
CA ASN A 101 6.76 -4.76 -2.67
C ASN A 101 7.16 -6.08 -1.99
N ASN A 102 6.20 -6.98 -1.82
CA ASN A 102 6.33 -8.25 -1.11
C ASN A 102 6.82 -9.40 -2.00
N ALA A 103 6.73 -9.29 -3.32
CA ALA A 103 7.16 -10.34 -4.24
C ALA A 103 7.43 -9.82 -5.66
N GLY A 104 8.35 -10.47 -6.37
CA GLY A 104 8.73 -10.07 -7.74
C GLY A 104 9.55 -8.79 -7.79
N THR A 105 9.92 -8.37 -8.99
CA THR A 105 10.72 -7.16 -9.23
C THR A 105 9.83 -6.06 -9.76
N ALA A 106 9.58 -5.02 -8.95
CA ALA A 106 8.86 -3.84 -9.40
C ALA A 106 9.64 -3.13 -10.53
N ALA A 107 8.92 -2.56 -11.49
CA ALA A 107 9.50 -1.81 -12.61
C ALA A 107 8.57 -0.67 -13.01
N LEU A 108 9.08 0.33 -13.71
CA LEU A 108 8.26 1.43 -14.23
C LEU A 108 7.11 0.88 -15.09
N ASN A 109 5.88 1.34 -14.81
CA ASN A 109 4.63 0.89 -15.41
C ASN A 109 4.29 -0.61 -15.19
N GLY A 110 5.00 -1.28 -14.28
CA GLY A 110 4.68 -2.66 -13.89
C GLY A 110 3.30 -2.77 -13.25
N VAL A 111 2.63 -3.90 -13.50
CA VAL A 111 1.31 -4.21 -12.94
C VAL A 111 1.44 -4.39 -11.42
N VAL A 112 0.49 -3.79 -10.68
CA VAL A 112 0.39 -3.95 -9.23
C VAL A 112 -0.59 -5.08 -8.92
N TYR A 113 -0.11 -6.11 -8.24
CA TYR A 113 -0.93 -7.19 -7.71
C TYR A 113 -1.12 -7.05 -6.21
N VAL A 114 -2.24 -7.57 -5.69
CA VAL A 114 -2.51 -7.64 -4.26
C VAL A 114 -2.85 -9.06 -3.89
N ARG A 115 -2.24 -9.57 -2.82
CA ARG A 115 -2.52 -10.90 -2.30
C ARG A 115 -3.86 -10.94 -1.56
N VAL A 116 -4.74 -11.83 -1.99
CA VAL A 116 -6.10 -12.04 -1.44
C VAL A 116 -6.25 -13.37 -0.73
N ALA A 117 -5.40 -14.37 -1.02
CA ALA A 117 -5.47 -15.70 -0.41
C ALA A 117 -4.07 -16.29 -0.15
N ASN A 118 -4.02 -17.37 0.64
CA ASN A 118 -2.82 -18.14 0.93
C ASN A 118 -1.62 -17.26 1.33
N ALA A 119 -1.76 -16.60 2.48
CA ALA A 119 -0.67 -15.83 3.07
C ALA A 119 0.57 -16.71 3.29
N ALA A 120 1.76 -16.12 3.07
CA ALA A 120 3.04 -16.78 3.27
C ALA A 120 4.02 -15.84 3.97
N ALA A 121 5.19 -16.37 4.36
CA ALA A 121 6.25 -15.55 4.95
C ALA A 121 6.66 -14.42 4.00
N GLY A 122 6.56 -13.17 4.46
CA GLY A 122 6.84 -11.98 3.66
C GLY A 122 5.73 -11.59 2.67
N LYS A 123 4.66 -12.39 2.54
CA LYS A 123 3.51 -12.17 1.65
C LYS A 123 2.19 -12.22 2.43
N PRO A 124 1.90 -11.18 3.24
CA PRO A 124 0.64 -11.11 3.98
C PRO A 124 -0.56 -10.88 3.06
N ILE A 125 -1.77 -11.18 3.52
CA ILE A 125 -2.99 -10.74 2.83
C ILE A 125 -3.02 -9.20 2.78
N GLY A 126 -3.40 -8.65 1.63
CA GLY A 126 -3.32 -7.23 1.33
C GLY A 126 -1.93 -6.76 0.90
N GLY A 127 -0.91 -7.63 0.96
CA GLY A 127 0.45 -7.34 0.49
C GLY A 127 0.48 -7.03 -1.00
N ILE A 128 1.37 -6.12 -1.40
CA ILE A 128 1.51 -5.65 -2.78
C ILE A 128 2.63 -6.43 -3.45
N GLU A 129 2.38 -6.95 -4.65
CA GLU A 129 3.30 -7.80 -5.39
C GLU A 129 3.49 -7.29 -6.82
N ALA A 130 4.71 -7.42 -7.34
CA ALA A 130 5.07 -7.12 -8.73
C ALA A 130 4.97 -8.36 -9.65
N VAL A 131 4.36 -9.44 -9.17
CA VAL A 131 4.16 -10.67 -9.93
C VAL A 131 2.83 -11.32 -9.53
N ALA A 132 2.14 -11.92 -10.49
CA ALA A 132 0.94 -12.70 -10.21
C ALA A 132 1.28 -14.05 -9.56
N ASP A 133 0.41 -14.50 -8.65
CA ASP A 133 0.44 -15.83 -8.05
C ASP A 133 -0.94 -16.49 -8.22
N SER A 134 -1.29 -16.80 -9.46
CA SER A 134 -2.53 -17.49 -9.82
C SER A 134 -3.76 -16.84 -9.13
N THR A 135 -4.60 -17.64 -8.48
CA THR A 135 -5.79 -17.21 -7.74
C THR A 135 -5.48 -16.56 -6.38
N ASN A 136 -4.22 -16.53 -5.94
CA ASN A 136 -3.84 -15.94 -4.66
C ASN A 136 -3.70 -14.42 -4.73
N THR A 137 -3.59 -13.86 -5.94
CA THR A 137 -3.42 -12.43 -6.17
C THR A 137 -4.43 -11.90 -7.19
N ILE A 138 -4.85 -10.66 -6.99
CA ILE A 138 -5.64 -9.91 -7.97
C ILE A 138 -4.80 -8.77 -8.56
N ALA A 139 -4.96 -8.48 -9.86
CA ALA A 139 -4.36 -7.30 -10.48
C ALA A 139 -5.21 -6.06 -10.16
N ILE A 140 -4.58 -4.99 -9.68
CA ILE A 140 -5.29 -3.75 -9.36
C ILE A 140 -5.36 -2.86 -10.60
N THR A 141 -6.56 -2.77 -11.17
CA THR A 141 -6.83 -1.85 -12.28
C THR A 141 -6.57 -0.41 -11.86
N GLY A 142 -5.89 0.36 -12.71
CA GLY A 142 -5.57 1.76 -12.42
C GLY A 142 -4.38 1.96 -11.49
N ALA A 143 -3.70 0.90 -11.06
CA ALA A 143 -2.45 0.97 -10.30
C ALA A 143 -1.24 0.53 -11.14
N ARG A 144 -0.13 1.24 -11.00
CA ARG A 144 1.16 0.88 -11.63
C ARG A 144 2.36 1.28 -10.78
N PHE A 145 3.42 0.50 -10.84
CA PHE A 145 4.69 0.85 -10.22
C PHE A 145 5.39 2.00 -10.96
N MET A 146 6.10 2.84 -10.23
CA MET A 146 6.79 4.02 -10.78
C MET A 146 8.30 3.83 -10.91
N SER A 147 8.87 2.78 -10.33
CA SER A 147 10.29 2.43 -10.48
C SER A 147 10.54 1.02 -9.95
N GLU A 148 11.81 0.61 -9.93
CA GLU A 148 12.28 -0.49 -9.08
C GLU A 148 12.14 -0.14 -7.60
N ALA A 149 12.09 -1.16 -6.74
CA ALA A 149 12.10 -0.99 -5.29
C ALA A 149 13.49 -0.60 -4.78
N ASP A 150 13.55 0.03 -3.61
CA ASP A 150 14.80 0.29 -2.89
C ASP A 150 15.30 -0.96 -2.15
N ALA A 151 16.42 -0.82 -1.43
CA ALA A 151 17.04 -1.92 -0.69
C ALA A 151 16.16 -2.46 0.46
N GLN A 152 15.16 -1.70 0.91
CA GLN A 152 14.18 -2.13 1.91
C GLN A 152 12.91 -2.72 1.27
N GLY A 153 12.85 -2.79 -0.06
CA GLY A 153 11.68 -3.28 -0.80
C GLY A 153 10.58 -2.23 -0.97
N ASN A 154 10.83 -0.94 -0.69
CA ASN A 154 9.84 0.11 -0.85
C ASN A 154 9.90 0.74 -2.23
N VAL A 155 8.72 1.06 -2.76
CA VAL A 155 8.53 1.59 -4.12
C VAL A 155 7.31 2.49 -4.18
N GLU A 156 7.32 3.49 -5.06
CA GLU A 156 6.14 4.32 -5.34
C GLU A 156 5.21 3.62 -6.34
N ILE A 157 3.91 3.66 -6.08
CA ILE A 157 2.86 3.33 -7.04
C ILE A 157 2.04 4.57 -7.37
N ALA A 158 1.54 4.63 -8.61
CA ALA A 158 0.46 5.53 -9.00
C ALA A 158 -0.86 4.78 -8.95
N PHE A 159 -1.91 5.41 -8.43
CA PHE A 159 -3.27 4.87 -8.37
C PHE A 159 -4.27 5.87 -8.93
N ASN A 160 -5.08 5.45 -9.90
CA ASN A 160 -6.12 6.22 -10.59
C ASN A 160 -5.60 7.54 -11.23
N ILE A 161 -4.37 7.51 -11.78
CA ILE A 161 -3.71 8.64 -12.47
C ILE A 161 -3.57 8.37 -13.97
#